data_AF-A0A1H3HB64-F1
#
_entry.id   AF-A0A1H3HB64-F1
#
_cell.length_a   1.000
_cell.length_b   1.000
_cell.length_c   1.000
_cell.angle_alpha   90.00
_cell.angle_beta   90.00
_cell.angle_gamma   90.00
#
_symmetry.space_group_name_H-M   'P 1'
#
loop_
_entity.id
_entity.type
_entity.pdbx_description
1 polymer ?
#
loop_
_entity_poly.entity_id
_entity_poly.type
_entity_poly.pdbx_seq_one_letter_code
_entity_poly.pdbx_strand_id
1 'polypeptide(L)'
;MLNSKKLLACLLMVMVVLTVYLGVELRRTKQNLTTLEKSYNTMIAMVPPAASWPEGISKEAVIDELAKRKELFPWQGVLGGTFGLYDKSRVWFVGPKWCLAYIEDGHIGGYILLRYHITPQGIEWQLLDSEEI
;
A
#
# COMPACT_ATOMS: atom_id res chain seq x y z
N MET A 1 -31.94 -52.33 -11.77
CA MET A 1 -30.50 -52.28 -11.38
C MET A 1 -29.75 -51.43 -12.38
N LEU A 2 -29.30 -50.23 -11.98
CA LEU A 2 -28.53 -49.36 -12.87
C LEU A 2 -27.17 -50.04 -13.14
N ASN A 3 -26.82 -50.22 -14.42
CA ASN A 3 -25.59 -50.91 -14.81
C ASN A 3 -24.39 -50.03 -14.42
N SER A 4 -23.58 -50.49 -13.46
CA SER A 4 -22.40 -49.80 -12.92
C SER A 4 -21.47 -49.23 -13.99
N LYS A 5 -21.34 -49.91 -15.14
CA LYS A 5 -20.54 -49.43 -16.30
C LYS A 5 -21.10 -48.14 -16.92
N LYS A 6 -22.43 -47.99 -16.97
CA LYS A 6 -23.10 -46.78 -17.50
C LYS A 6 -22.95 -45.59 -16.55
N LEU A 7 -22.99 -45.85 -15.23
CA LEU A 7 -22.76 -44.82 -14.22
C LEU A 7 -21.32 -44.29 -14.28
N LEU A 8 -20.33 -45.19 -14.38
CA LEU A 8 -18.91 -44.83 -14.50
C LEU A 8 -18.63 -43.99 -15.75
N ALA A 9 -19.21 -44.35 -16.89
CA ALA A 9 -19.06 -43.60 -18.13
C ALA A 9 -19.65 -42.18 -18.02
N CYS A 10 -20.78 -42.02 -17.34
CA CYS A 10 -21.40 -40.72 -17.11
C CYS A 10 -20.53 -39.83 -16.21
N LEU A 11 -20.00 -40.38 -15.10
CA LEU A 11 -19.09 -39.67 -14.20
C LEU A 11 -17.81 -39.22 -14.92
N LEU A 12 -17.22 -40.08 -15.76
CA LEU A 12 -16.06 -39.74 -16.57
C LEU A 12 -16.35 -38.58 -17.53
N MET A 13 -17.50 -38.59 -18.19
CA MET A 13 -17.91 -37.51 -19.09
C MET A 13 -18.07 -36.18 -18.34
N VAL A 14 -18.71 -36.19 -17.16
CA VAL A 14 -18.85 -35.00 -16.31
C VAL A 14 -17.49 -34.46 -15.87
N MET A 15 -16.58 -35.35 -15.45
CA MET A 15 -15.22 -34.94 -15.04
C MET A 15 -14.45 -34.30 -16.19
N VAL A 16 -14.55 -34.82 -17.42
CA VAL A 16 -13.92 -34.23 -18.60
C VAL A 16 -14.49 -32.84 -18.90
N VAL A 17 -15.81 -32.66 -18.81
CA VAL A 17 -16.44 -31.35 -19.04
C VAL A 17 -15.99 -30.34 -17.98
N LEU A 18 -15.94 -30.75 -16.71
CA LEU A 18 -15.48 -29.89 -15.61
C LEU A 18 -14.01 -29.47 -15.77
N THR A 19 -13.12 -30.40 -16.13
CA THR A 19 -11.70 -30.07 -16.32
C THR A 19 -11.49 -29.13 -17.50
N VAL A 20 -12.23 -29.32 -18.60
CA VAL A 20 -12.20 -28.40 -19.75
C VAL A 20 -12.71 -27.01 -19.35
N TYR A 21 -13.86 -26.93 -18.65
CA TYR A 21 -14.42 -25.66 -18.18
C TYR A 21 -13.45 -24.90 -17.26
N LEU A 22 -12.91 -25.57 -16.25
CA LEU A 22 -11.95 -24.98 -15.32
C LEU A 22 -10.67 -24.53 -16.05
N GLY A 23 -10.20 -25.31 -17.03
CA GLY A 23 -9.05 -24.93 -17.84
C GLY A 23 -9.28 -23.65 -18.66
N VAL A 24 -10.47 -23.47 -19.21
CA VAL A 24 -10.85 -22.23 -19.94
C VAL A 24 -10.92 -21.04 -18.98
N GLU A 25 -11.54 -21.19 -17.82
CA GLU A 25 -11.69 -20.09 -16.86
C GLU A 25 -10.33 -19.69 -16.23
N LEU A 26 -9.46 -20.66 -15.95
CA LEU A 26 -8.07 -20.41 -15.53
C LEU A 26 -7.29 -19.65 -16.61
N ARG A 27 -7.45 -20.02 -17.88
CA ARG A 27 -6.80 -19.30 -18.98
C ARG A 27 -7.32 -17.86 -19.07
N ARG A 28 -8.64 -17.66 -18.95
CA ARG A 28 -9.29 -16.34 -19.00
C ARG A 28 -8.82 -15.43 -17.87
N THR A 29 -8.82 -15.93 -16.64
CA THR A 29 -8.35 -15.19 -15.45
C THR A 29 -6.88 -14.81 -15.59
N LYS A 30 -6.02 -15.71 -16.09
CA LYS A 30 -4.61 -15.40 -16.37
C LYS A 30 -4.45 -14.28 -17.40
N GLN A 31 -5.22 -14.31 -18.49
CA GLN A 31 -5.19 -13.26 -19.52
C GLN A 31 -5.65 -11.90 -18.96
N ASN A 32 -6.71 -11.89 -18.15
CA ASN A 32 -7.20 -10.69 -17.49
C ASN A 32 -6.14 -10.10 -16.55
N LEU A 33 -5.47 -10.95 -15.76
CA LEU A 33 -4.39 -10.51 -14.87
C LEU A 33 -3.24 -9.88 -15.67
N THR A 34 -2.78 -10.53 -16.74
CA THR A 34 -1.71 -9.96 -17.58
C THR A 34 -2.12 -8.64 -18.24
N THR A 35 -3.39 -8.49 -18.61
CA THR A 35 -3.93 -7.26 -19.20
C THR A 35 -3.99 -6.15 -18.17
N LEU A 36 -4.41 -6.48 -16.94
CA LEU A 36 -4.47 -5.55 -15.83
C LEU A 36 -3.06 -5.08 -15.43
N GLU A 37 -2.12 -6.01 -15.29
CA GLU A 37 -0.71 -5.71 -14.99
C GLU A 37 -0.10 -4.80 -16.04
N LYS A 38 -0.32 -5.08 -17.32
CA LYS A 38 0.13 -4.22 -18.42
C LYS A 38 -0.49 -2.82 -18.34
N SER A 39 -1.80 -2.74 -18.04
CA SER A 39 -2.51 -1.45 -17.93
C SER A 39 -2.00 -0.63 -16.73
N TYR A 40 -1.79 -1.28 -15.59
CA TYR A 40 -1.19 -0.69 -14.40
C TYR A 40 0.23 -0.17 -14.67
N ASN A 41 1.09 -0.98 -15.30
CA ASN A 41 2.45 -0.57 -15.65
C ASN A 41 2.45 0.60 -16.64
N THR A 42 1.53 0.61 -17.61
CA THR A 42 1.36 1.74 -18.55
C THR A 42 0.94 3.01 -17.82
N MET A 43 -0.01 2.91 -16.89
CA MET A 43 -0.47 4.04 -16.08
C MET A 43 0.66 4.60 -15.22
N ILE A 44 1.40 3.74 -14.50
CA ILE A 44 2.51 4.18 -13.65
C ILE A 44 3.64 4.82 -14.47
N ALA A 45 3.92 4.34 -15.67
CA ALA A 45 4.93 4.98 -16.54
C ALA A 45 4.54 6.40 -16.97
N MET A 46 3.25 6.74 -16.98
CA MET A 46 2.75 8.10 -17.28
C MET A 46 2.74 9.01 -16.05
N VAL A 47 2.76 8.45 -14.84
CA VAL A 47 2.91 9.20 -13.61
C VAL A 47 4.41 9.51 -13.45
N PRO A 48 4.82 10.75 -13.16
CA PRO A 48 6.20 11.04 -12.82
C PRO A 48 6.63 10.06 -11.72
N PRO A 49 7.86 9.52 -11.77
CA PRO A 49 8.27 8.47 -10.85
C PRO A 49 7.91 8.88 -9.42
N ALA A 50 7.13 8.03 -8.74
CA ALA A 50 6.99 8.13 -7.30
C ALA A 50 8.40 8.27 -6.71
N ALA A 51 8.54 8.97 -5.58
CA ALA A 51 9.84 9.13 -4.93
C ALA A 51 10.61 7.81 -5.00
N SER A 52 11.69 7.80 -5.78
CA SER A 52 12.52 6.61 -5.93
C SER A 52 13.24 6.46 -4.61
N TRP A 53 12.72 5.57 -3.76
CA TRP A 53 13.39 5.20 -2.52
C TRP A 53 14.78 4.66 -2.88
N PRO A 54 15.85 5.09 -2.19
CA PRO A 54 17.15 4.45 -2.35
C PRO A 54 17.02 2.94 -2.15
N GLU A 55 17.82 2.17 -2.88
CA GLU A 55 17.82 0.72 -2.75
C GLU A 55 17.97 0.31 -1.28
N GLY A 56 17.05 -0.53 -0.80
CA GLY A 56 17.05 -1.03 0.58
C GLY A 56 16.24 -0.22 1.58
N ILE A 57 15.62 0.91 1.19
CA ILE A 57 14.74 1.68 2.09
C ILE A 57 13.27 1.42 1.72
N SER A 58 12.51 0.82 2.63
CA SER A 58 11.06 0.66 2.47
C SER A 58 10.30 1.91 2.91
N LYS A 59 9.08 2.09 2.38
CA LYS A 59 8.16 3.14 2.84
C LYS A 59 7.93 3.07 4.35
N GLU A 60 7.80 1.86 4.89
CA GLU A 60 7.56 1.62 6.31
C GLU A 60 8.75 2.06 7.16
N ALA A 61 9.98 1.82 6.70
CA ALA A 61 11.19 2.25 7.39
C ALA A 61 11.29 3.77 7.48
N VAL A 62 10.87 4.48 6.44
CA VAL A 62 10.82 5.96 6.40
C VAL A 62 9.77 6.49 7.38
N ILE A 63 8.59 5.86 7.44
CA ILE A 63 7.54 6.23 8.41
C ILE A 63 8.03 5.98 9.84
N ASP A 64 8.69 4.86 10.09
CA ASP A 64 9.24 4.53 11.41
C ASP A 64 10.35 5.49 11.85
N GLU A 65 11.11 6.02 10.90
CA GLU A 65 12.10 7.06 11.16
C GLU A 65 11.42 8.40 11.47
N LEU A 66 10.43 8.83 10.67
CA LEU A 66 9.62 10.02 10.96
C LEU A 66 8.94 9.95 12.33
N ALA A 67 8.40 8.78 12.72
CA ALA A 67 7.71 8.61 13.99
C ALA A 67 8.60 8.88 15.23
N LYS A 68 9.93 8.78 15.06
CA LYS A 68 10.93 9.09 16.10
C LYS A 68 11.27 10.57 16.18
N ARG A 69 10.94 11.36 15.15
CA ARG A 69 11.25 12.80 15.03
C ARG A 69 10.21 13.66 15.74
N LYS A 70 10.05 13.46 17.04
CA LYS A 70 9.05 14.16 17.86
C LYS A 70 9.26 15.68 17.87
N GLU A 71 10.48 16.15 17.63
CA GLU A 71 10.83 17.56 17.48
C GLU A 71 10.13 18.26 16.30
N LEU A 72 9.61 17.49 15.34
CA LEU A 72 8.86 18.02 14.19
C LEU A 72 7.37 18.17 14.49
N PHE A 73 6.88 17.69 15.63
CA PHE A 73 5.46 17.73 15.97
C PHE A 73 5.17 19.06 16.67
N PRO A 74 4.39 19.96 16.06
CA PRO A 74 4.30 21.36 16.51
C PRO A 74 3.45 21.56 17.76
N TRP A 75 2.66 20.55 18.15
CA TRP A 75 1.69 20.65 19.24
C TRP A 75 2.10 19.84 20.46
N GLN A 76 1.68 20.33 21.61
CA GLN A 76 1.84 19.66 22.89
C GLN A 76 0.57 18.89 23.23
N GLY A 77 0.73 17.65 23.70
CA GLY A 77 -0.41 16.82 24.07
C GLY A 77 -1.14 17.35 25.31
N VAL A 78 -2.42 17.00 25.41
CA VAL A 78 -3.33 17.37 26.49
C VAL A 78 -3.68 16.15 27.32
N LEU A 79 -4.06 16.37 28.59
CA LEU A 79 -4.50 15.29 29.50
C LEU A 79 -3.47 14.14 29.66
N GLY A 80 -2.18 14.45 29.49
CA GLY A 80 -1.10 13.45 29.52
C GLY A 80 -0.90 12.68 28.20
N GLY A 81 -1.62 13.04 27.14
CA GLY A 81 -1.41 12.56 25.79
C GLY A 81 -0.04 12.96 25.24
N THR A 82 0.48 12.19 24.29
CA THR A 82 1.74 12.48 23.59
C THR A 82 1.50 12.41 22.09
N PHE A 83 1.86 13.46 21.35
CA PHE A 83 1.69 13.45 19.91
C PHE A 83 2.52 12.34 19.23
N GLY A 84 1.83 11.59 18.38
CA GLY A 84 2.33 10.37 17.79
C GLY A 84 1.76 10.13 16.40
N LEU A 85 2.53 9.36 15.63
CA LEU A 85 2.10 8.76 14.40
C LEU A 85 1.71 7.31 14.74
N TYR A 86 0.45 7.12 15.13
CA TYR A 86 -0.06 5.82 15.59
C TYR A 86 -0.62 4.95 14.46
N ASP A 87 -1.08 5.59 13.37
CA ASP A 87 -1.61 4.92 12.19
C ASP A 87 -0.74 5.22 10.95
N LYS A 88 0.08 4.26 10.54
CA LYS A 88 0.96 4.38 9.37
C LYS A 88 0.20 4.55 8.04
N SER A 89 -1.08 4.17 7.98
CA SER A 89 -1.90 4.35 6.79
C SER A 89 -2.25 5.82 6.54
N ARG A 90 -2.12 6.67 7.57
CA ARG A 90 -2.32 8.12 7.50
C ARG A 90 -1.04 8.90 7.21
N VAL A 91 -0.14 8.28 6.44
CA VAL A 91 1.08 8.90 5.94
C VAL A 91 1.13 8.79 4.43
N TRP A 92 1.12 9.95 3.78
CA TRP A 92 1.04 10.08 2.34
C TRP A 92 2.30 10.77 1.83
N PHE A 93 3.07 10.06 1.02
CA PHE A 93 4.16 10.64 0.27
C PHE A 93 3.59 11.26 -1.01
N VAL A 94 3.83 12.55 -1.18
CA VAL A 94 3.33 13.36 -2.28
C VAL A 94 4.53 13.80 -3.10
N GLY A 95 4.61 13.33 -4.35
CA GLY A 95 5.75 13.60 -5.22
C GLY A 95 7.10 13.12 -4.62
N PRO A 96 8.23 13.69 -5.06
CA PRO A 96 9.55 13.20 -4.69
C PRO A 96 10.08 13.71 -3.34
N LYS A 97 9.45 14.74 -2.76
CA LYS A 97 10.03 15.51 -1.65
C LYS A 97 9.03 15.89 -0.54
N TRP A 98 7.75 15.53 -0.65
CA TRP A 98 6.75 15.96 0.32
C TRP A 98 6.07 14.78 1.00
N CYS A 99 5.73 14.96 2.27
CA CYS A 99 5.02 13.99 3.08
C CYS A 99 3.92 14.72 3.85
N LEU A 100 2.69 14.24 3.75
CA LEU A 100 1.58 14.64 4.62
C LEU A 100 1.38 13.52 5.63
N ALA A 101 1.35 13.86 6.91
CA ALA A 101 1.12 12.88 7.97
C ALA A 101 0.06 13.39 8.94
N TYR A 102 -0.82 12.50 9.39
CA TYR A 102 -1.70 12.77 10.52
C TYR A 102 -1.00 12.36 11.81
N ILE A 103 -1.00 13.26 12.79
CA ILE A 103 -0.51 13.02 14.14
C ILE A 103 -1.60 13.33 15.15
N GLU A 104 -1.62 12.60 16.26
CA GLU A 104 -2.59 12.80 17.34
C GLU A 104 -1.98 12.42 18.68
N ASP A 105 -2.59 12.84 19.77
CA ASP A 105 -2.22 12.46 21.13
C ASP A 105 -3.24 11.53 21.81
N GLY A 106 -4.31 11.17 21.07
CA GLY A 106 -5.47 10.41 21.55
C GLY A 106 -6.68 11.26 21.92
N HIS A 107 -6.53 12.60 22.00
CA HIS A 107 -7.62 13.54 22.29
C HIS A 107 -7.76 14.60 21.20
N ILE A 108 -6.64 15.15 20.74
CA ILE A 108 -6.53 16.13 19.67
C ILE A 108 -5.60 15.61 18.58
N GLY A 109 -5.80 16.09 17.35
CA GLY A 109 -5.05 15.62 16.20
C GLY A 109 -4.93 16.69 15.12
N GLY A 110 -4.12 16.42 14.12
CA GLY A 110 -3.90 17.36 13.05
C GLY A 110 -3.01 16.80 11.96
N TYR A 111 -2.90 17.55 10.87
CA TYR A 111 -2.04 17.22 9.75
C TYR A 111 -0.76 18.04 9.79
N ILE A 112 0.37 17.40 9.54
CA ILE A 112 1.65 18.05 9.29
C ILE A 112 2.07 17.84 7.85
N LEU A 113 2.49 18.92 7.19
CA LEU A 113 3.11 18.89 5.87
C LEU A 113 4.61 19.02 6.02
N LEU A 114 5.33 18.04 5.50
CA LEU A 114 6.78 17.91 5.63
C LEU A 114 7.45 17.94 4.25
N ARG A 115 8.63 18.52 4.18
CA ARG A 115 9.62 18.22 3.14
C ARG A 115 10.58 17.17 3.67
N TYR A 116 10.95 16.22 2.83
CA TYR A 116 11.99 15.26 3.14
C TYR A 116 13.04 15.16 2.04
N HIS A 117 14.25 14.79 2.44
CA HIS A 117 15.37 14.54 1.55
C HIS A 117 16.15 13.33 2.06
N ILE A 118 16.31 12.31 1.21
CA ILE A 118 17.01 11.10 1.58
C ILE A 118 18.48 11.23 1.17
N THR A 119 19.37 11.11 2.14
CA THR A 119 20.82 11.18 1.97
C THR A 119 21.46 9.84 2.36
N PRO A 120 22.74 9.60 2.00
CA PRO A 120 23.47 8.44 2.51
C PRO A 120 23.55 8.35 4.04
N GLN A 121 23.39 9.49 4.75
CA GLN A 121 23.48 9.60 6.20
C GLN A 121 22.13 9.40 6.91
N GLY A 122 21.01 9.41 6.17
CA GLY A 122 19.67 9.24 6.73
C GLY A 122 18.63 10.07 5.99
N ILE A 123 17.55 10.40 6.69
CA ILE A 123 16.46 11.20 6.13
C ILE A 123 16.45 12.55 6.84
N GLU A 124 16.57 13.61 6.04
CA GLU A 124 16.41 14.98 6.50
C GLU A 124 14.94 15.36 6.37
N TRP A 125 14.36 15.88 7.45
CA TRP A 125 12.97 16.31 7.48
C TRP A 125 12.89 17.78 7.83
N GLN A 126 11.89 18.44 7.27
CA GLN A 126 11.56 19.82 7.55
C GLN A 126 10.04 19.96 7.62
N LEU A 127 9.52 20.45 8.75
CA LEU A 127 8.13 20.88 8.84
C LEU A 127 7.93 22.12 7.95
N LEU A 128 6.98 22.03 7.02
CA LEU A 128 6.60 23.13 6.14
C LEU A 128 5.35 23.85 6.65
N ASP A 129 4.36 23.08 7.09
CA ASP A 129 3.07 23.60 7.55
C ASP A 129 2.37 22.60 8.46
N SER A 130 1.36 23.06 9.21
CA SER A 130 0.58 22.22 10.12
C SER A 130 -0.81 22.80 10.40
N GLU A 131 -1.82 21.94 10.44
CA GLU A 131 -3.22 22.29 10.74
C GLU A 131 -3.77 21.37 11.84
N GLU A 132 -4.19 21.94 12.97
CA GLU A 132 -4.84 21.24 14.09
C GLU A 132 -6.35 21.11 13.82
N ILE A 133 -6.96 19.99 14.21
CA ILE A 133 -8.37 19.65 13.93
C ILE A 133 -9.11 19.28 15.22
#